data_AF-A0A953SJB6-F1
#
_entry.id   AF-A0A953SJB6-F1
#
_cell.length_a   1.000
_cell.length_b   1.000
_cell.length_c   1.000
_cell.angle_alpha   90.00
_cell.angle_beta   90.00
_cell.angle_gamma   90.00
#
_symmetry.space_group_name_H-M   'P 1'
#
loop_
_entity.id
_entity.type
_entity.pdbx_description
1 polymer ?
#
loop_
_entity_poly.entity_id
_entity_poly.type
_entity_poly.pdbx_seq_one_letter_code
_entity_poly.pdbx_strand_id
1 'polypeptide(L)'
;MQHTRVFAAALGVSAAVAGAANVPAGDDLIETLPETWFNFGPGIGVVNFIGDPLDPGTLGATDTIVRRLQDTQFNGQGVHAWDGPPQPGTTDTIDIELVALSLRSVAPIDIGGAMFNVDIDLDPAIASVGTMTLRHEWNDAGQFQGTFDSMLTIFADALFTPVGGGPGSFAVDIDNLALSSTNTLWAHHPFFGFYFPQVEESHPGVGVHTGTIIPTQGVAVVIGVGALTIATRRRRA
;
A
#
# COMPACT_ATOMS: atom_id res chain seq x y z
N MET A 1 -55.83 18.27 -45.51
CA MET A 1 -55.11 17.06 -45.07
C MET A 1 -53.77 17.50 -44.52
N GLN A 2 -53.62 17.52 -43.19
CA GLN A 2 -52.36 17.89 -42.54
C GLN A 2 -51.50 16.62 -42.39
N HIS A 3 -50.31 16.64 -42.96
CA HIS A 3 -49.34 15.55 -42.82
C HIS A 3 -48.59 15.72 -41.51
N THR A 4 -48.94 14.91 -40.51
CA THR A 4 -48.16 14.74 -39.28
C THR A 4 -46.86 14.03 -39.62
N ARG A 5 -45.73 14.72 -39.52
CA ARG A 5 -44.39 14.11 -39.62
C ARG A 5 -43.96 13.65 -38.23
N VAL A 6 -43.85 12.34 -38.05
CA VAL A 6 -43.29 11.72 -36.85
C VAL A 6 -41.75 11.76 -36.98
N PHE A 7 -41.09 12.50 -36.10
CA PHE A 7 -39.64 12.43 -35.93
C PHE A 7 -39.32 11.30 -34.96
N ALA A 8 -38.66 10.24 -35.45
CA ALA A 8 -38.04 9.24 -34.59
C ALA A 8 -36.66 9.76 -34.16
N ALA A 9 -36.53 10.20 -32.90
CA ALA A 9 -35.24 10.48 -32.31
C ALA A 9 -34.64 9.15 -31.83
N ALA A 10 -33.63 8.64 -32.55
CA ALA A 10 -32.81 7.55 -32.05
C ALA A 10 -31.89 8.11 -30.95
N LEU A 11 -32.22 7.80 -29.69
CA LEU A 11 -31.31 7.97 -28.56
C LEU A 11 -30.18 6.94 -28.71
N GLY A 12 -29.12 7.33 -29.41
CA GLY A 12 -27.87 6.59 -29.41
C GLY A 12 -27.19 6.78 -28.06
N VAL A 13 -27.36 5.81 -27.16
CA VAL A 13 -26.46 5.68 -26.01
C VAL A 13 -25.16 5.12 -26.56
N SER A 14 -24.19 5.98 -26.86
CA SER A 14 -22.81 5.54 -27.04
C SER A 14 -22.31 5.07 -25.68
N ALA A 15 -22.41 3.77 -25.41
CA ALA A 15 -21.60 3.16 -24.36
C ALA A 15 -20.15 3.41 -24.76
N ALA A 16 -19.45 4.25 -23.99
CA ALA A 16 -18.00 4.29 -24.08
C ALA A 16 -17.55 2.85 -23.86
N VAL A 17 -16.87 2.27 -24.85
CA VAL A 17 -16.17 1.01 -24.65
C VAL A 17 -15.19 1.31 -23.53
N ALA A 18 -15.43 0.77 -22.34
CA ALA A 18 -14.44 0.81 -21.27
C ALA A 18 -13.27 -0.01 -21.82
N GLY A 19 -12.32 0.68 -22.45
CA GLY A 19 -11.07 0.09 -22.88
C GLY A 19 -10.44 -0.44 -21.60
N ALA A 20 -10.32 -1.76 -21.50
CA ALA A 20 -9.68 -2.35 -20.37
C ALA A 20 -8.28 -1.76 -20.27
N ALA A 21 -8.02 -1.13 -19.14
CA ALA A 21 -6.92 -0.21 -19.00
C ALA A 21 -5.77 -0.96 -18.35
N ASN A 22 -4.55 -0.73 -18.84
CA ASN A 22 -3.36 -0.95 -18.02
C ASN A 22 -3.59 -0.39 -16.60
N VAL A 23 -3.02 -1.03 -15.59
CA VAL A 23 -2.94 -0.44 -14.25
C VAL A 23 -2.00 0.76 -14.36
N PRO A 24 -2.50 2.00 -14.19
CA PRO A 24 -1.69 3.19 -14.41
C PRO A 24 -0.73 3.41 -13.25
N ALA A 25 0.36 4.13 -13.48
CA ALA A 25 1.13 4.79 -12.44
C ALA A 25 0.20 5.62 -11.53
N GLY A 26 0.55 5.72 -10.25
CA GLY A 26 -0.31 6.39 -9.27
C GLY A 26 -0.06 5.93 -7.85
N ASP A 27 -0.91 6.40 -6.95
CA ASP A 27 -0.75 6.19 -5.51
C ASP A 27 -1.83 5.24 -4.98
N ASP A 28 -1.40 4.18 -4.30
CA ASP A 28 -2.22 3.28 -3.51
C ASP A 28 -2.24 3.82 -2.06
N LEU A 29 -3.42 4.25 -1.60
CA LEU A 29 -3.61 4.82 -0.26
C LEU A 29 -4.04 3.74 0.74
N ILE A 30 -3.32 3.64 1.84
CA ILE A 30 -3.48 2.56 2.82
C ILE A 30 -3.76 3.15 4.21
N GLU A 31 -4.70 2.55 4.91
CA GLU A 31 -4.97 2.72 6.33
C GLU A 31 -4.44 1.49 7.07
N THR A 32 -3.51 1.67 8.00
CA THR A 32 -3.04 0.65 8.93
C THR A 32 -4.20 0.19 9.81
N LEU A 33 -4.43 -1.12 9.82
CA LEU A 33 -5.41 -1.76 10.68
C LEU A 33 -4.83 -2.00 12.09
N PRO A 34 -5.70 -2.17 13.09
CA PRO A 34 -5.30 -2.69 14.39
C PRO A 34 -4.51 -4.00 14.26
N GLU A 35 -3.69 -4.30 15.27
CA GLU A 35 -2.78 -5.46 15.31
C GLU A 35 -1.51 -5.31 14.47
N THR A 36 -1.20 -4.11 13.98
CA THR A 36 0.13 -3.80 13.48
C THR A 36 1.13 -3.73 14.63
N TRP A 37 2.28 -4.39 14.50
CA TRP A 37 3.30 -4.41 15.54
C TRP A 37 4.70 -4.61 14.98
N PHE A 38 5.71 -4.17 15.73
CA PHE A 38 7.12 -4.33 15.39
C PHE A 38 7.93 -4.74 16.63
N ASN A 39 8.88 -5.66 16.46
CA ASN A 39 9.78 -6.06 17.55
C ASN A 39 11.16 -5.43 17.39
N PHE A 40 11.47 -4.47 18.27
CA PHE A 40 12.76 -3.78 18.30
C PHE A 40 13.89 -4.61 18.92
N GLY A 41 13.63 -5.87 19.29
CA GLY A 41 14.59 -6.78 19.89
C GLY A 41 14.79 -6.56 21.39
N PRO A 42 15.85 -7.17 21.98
CA PRO A 42 16.08 -7.13 23.41
C PRO A 42 16.19 -5.71 23.97
N GLY A 43 15.52 -5.47 25.11
CA GLY A 43 15.54 -4.19 25.82
C GLY A 43 14.39 -3.23 25.49
N ILE A 44 13.79 -3.34 24.30
CA ILE A 44 12.57 -2.60 23.91
C ILE A 44 11.40 -3.57 23.75
N GLY A 45 11.59 -4.65 22.99
CA GLY A 45 10.58 -5.68 22.75
C GLY A 45 9.57 -5.30 21.66
N VAL A 46 8.37 -5.89 21.77
CA VAL A 46 7.27 -5.71 20.81
C VAL A 46 6.50 -4.44 21.15
N VAL A 47 6.26 -3.62 20.13
CA VAL A 47 5.44 -2.40 20.22
C VAL A 47 4.30 -2.53 19.22
N ASN A 48 3.08 -2.28 19.68
CA ASN A 48 1.89 -2.26 18.83
C ASN A 48 1.68 -0.84 18.30
N PHE A 49 1.29 -0.75 17.04
CA PHE A 49 1.09 0.50 16.32
C PHE A 49 -0.32 0.60 15.75
N ILE A 50 -0.71 1.84 15.49
CA ILE A 50 -1.83 2.24 14.66
C ILE A 50 -1.33 3.27 13.65
N GLY A 51 -2.06 3.44 12.55
CA GLY A 51 -1.83 4.53 11.62
C GLY A 51 -2.03 5.89 12.30
N ASP A 52 -1.16 6.84 11.97
CA ASP A 52 -1.37 8.26 12.22
C ASP A 52 -1.69 8.94 10.88
N PRO A 53 -2.95 9.32 10.62
CA PRO A 53 -3.32 9.73 9.27
C PRO A 53 -2.55 10.98 8.81
N LEU A 54 -2.01 10.92 7.60
CA LEU A 54 -1.11 11.94 7.01
C LEU A 54 -1.82 13.28 6.82
N ASP A 55 -3.06 13.24 6.35
CA ASP A 55 -3.94 14.42 6.21
C ASP A 55 -5.40 13.97 6.39
N PRO A 56 -5.93 13.98 7.63
CA PRO A 56 -7.31 13.59 7.89
C PRO A 56 -8.36 14.39 7.12
N GLY A 57 -8.03 15.62 6.69
CA GLY A 57 -8.95 16.49 5.97
C GLY A 57 -9.09 16.13 4.49
N THR A 58 -8.03 15.62 3.87
CA THR A 58 -7.97 15.34 2.43
C THR A 58 -7.88 13.85 2.11
N LEU A 59 -7.11 13.09 2.89
CA LEU A 59 -6.80 11.68 2.67
C LEU A 59 -7.57 10.74 3.61
N GLY A 60 -8.37 11.28 4.53
CA GLY A 60 -9.14 10.46 5.47
C GLY A 60 -8.22 9.72 6.43
N ALA A 61 -8.36 8.39 6.52
CA ALA A 61 -7.56 7.58 7.43
C ALA A 61 -6.20 7.13 6.85
N THR A 62 -5.80 7.61 5.67
CA THR A 62 -4.53 7.20 5.05
C THR A 62 -3.34 7.60 5.90
N ASP A 63 -2.53 6.62 6.28
CA ASP A 63 -1.26 6.76 7.00
C ASP A 63 -0.07 6.26 6.17
N THR A 64 -0.33 5.49 5.12
CA THR A 64 0.67 4.82 4.30
C THR A 64 0.34 5.02 2.82
N ILE A 65 1.35 5.38 2.00
CA ILE A 65 1.17 5.57 0.55
C ILE A 65 2.26 4.84 -0.20
N VAL A 66 1.86 3.91 -1.07
CA VAL A 66 2.75 3.29 -2.04
C VAL A 66 2.46 3.82 -3.43
N ARG A 67 3.50 4.27 -4.11
CA ARG A 67 3.44 4.78 -5.47
C ARG A 67 3.89 3.73 -6.46
N ARG A 68 3.07 3.51 -7.49
CA ARG A 68 3.43 2.85 -8.73
C ARG A 68 4.15 3.84 -9.64
N LEU A 69 5.39 3.55 -10.00
CA LEU A 69 6.25 4.48 -10.74
C LEU A 69 5.98 4.48 -12.25
N GLN A 70 5.30 3.46 -12.76
CA GLN A 70 4.95 3.32 -14.17
C GLN A 70 3.66 2.53 -14.38
N ASP A 71 3.04 2.74 -15.54
CA ASP A 71 1.90 1.96 -16.00
C ASP A 71 2.34 0.52 -16.28
N THR A 72 1.49 -0.46 -15.98
CA THR A 72 1.68 -1.83 -16.47
C THR A 72 1.54 -1.89 -17.99
N GLN A 73 2.18 -2.85 -18.63
CA GLN A 73 2.08 -3.15 -20.05
C GLN A 73 1.66 -4.61 -20.26
N PHE A 74 0.39 -4.90 -19.98
CA PHE A 74 -0.15 -6.26 -20.12
C PHE A 74 -0.28 -6.74 -21.57
N ASN A 75 -0.14 -5.87 -22.56
CA ASN A 75 -0.33 -6.20 -23.96
C ASN A 75 0.91 -6.85 -24.64
N GLY A 76 1.99 -7.11 -23.89
CA GLY A 76 3.24 -7.63 -24.44
C GLY A 76 4.08 -6.54 -25.10
N GLN A 77 5.41 -6.63 -24.98
CA GLN A 77 6.32 -5.62 -25.48
C GLN A 77 6.07 -5.28 -26.97
N GLY A 78 5.63 -4.05 -27.24
CA GLY A 78 5.50 -3.52 -28.60
C GLY A 78 4.08 -3.47 -29.17
N VAL A 79 3.06 -3.78 -28.39
CA VAL A 79 1.66 -3.67 -28.80
C VAL A 79 1.15 -2.28 -28.42
N HIS A 80 0.59 -1.54 -29.38
CA HIS A 80 0.14 -0.16 -29.16
C HIS A 80 -1.00 -0.17 -28.12
N ALA A 81 -1.15 0.91 -27.33
CA ALA A 81 -2.25 1.11 -26.37
C ALA A 81 -3.67 1.03 -27.00
N TRP A 82 -3.76 0.81 -28.31
CA TRP A 82 -4.99 0.70 -29.10
C TRP A 82 -5.35 -0.74 -29.52
N ASP A 83 -4.47 -1.72 -29.30
CA ASP A 83 -4.61 -3.08 -29.87
C ASP A 83 -5.54 -4.02 -29.07
N GLY A 84 -6.28 -3.49 -28.10
CA GLY A 84 -7.35 -4.21 -27.40
C GLY A 84 -7.16 -4.31 -25.88
N PRO A 85 -8.14 -4.90 -25.18
CA PRO A 85 -8.08 -5.09 -23.73
C PRO A 85 -6.89 -5.99 -23.32
N PRO A 86 -6.32 -5.82 -22.11
CA PRO A 86 -5.39 -6.78 -21.51
C PRO A 86 -5.99 -8.18 -21.63
N GLN A 87 -5.17 -9.13 -22.08
CA GLN A 87 -5.62 -10.51 -22.16
C GLN A 87 -5.30 -11.23 -20.85
N PRO A 88 -6.24 -12.02 -20.31
CA PRO A 88 -5.93 -12.98 -19.27
C PRO A 88 -4.74 -13.86 -19.67
N GLY A 89 -3.88 -14.15 -18.70
CA GLY A 89 -2.59 -14.84 -18.91
C GLY A 89 -1.41 -13.90 -19.12
N THR A 90 -1.59 -12.59 -18.99
CA THR A 90 -0.50 -11.61 -19.12
C THR A 90 0.06 -11.24 -17.75
N THR A 91 1.31 -10.81 -17.72
CA THR A 91 2.03 -10.46 -16.48
C THR A 91 2.95 -9.30 -16.79
N ASP A 92 3.05 -8.37 -15.84
CA ASP A 92 4.02 -7.29 -15.92
C ASP A 92 4.59 -6.97 -14.55
N THR A 93 5.81 -6.46 -14.52
CA THR A 93 6.51 -6.05 -13.31
C THR A 93 6.82 -4.57 -13.39
N ILE A 94 6.34 -3.83 -12.39
CA ILE A 94 6.56 -2.39 -12.24
C ILE A 94 7.38 -2.11 -10.98
N ASP A 95 8.20 -1.08 -11.02
CA ASP A 95 8.81 -0.49 -9.83
C ASP A 95 7.77 0.28 -9.01
N ILE A 96 7.95 0.19 -7.69
CA ILE A 96 7.13 0.85 -6.69
C ILE A 96 7.99 1.54 -5.63
N GLU A 97 7.42 2.54 -4.96
CA GLU A 97 8.08 3.28 -3.89
C GLU A 97 7.09 3.51 -2.74
N LEU A 98 7.50 3.24 -1.51
CA LEU A 98 6.78 3.68 -0.32
C LEU A 98 7.14 5.16 -0.08
N VAL A 99 6.20 6.06 -0.40
CA VAL A 99 6.43 7.52 -0.39
C VAL A 99 5.90 8.20 0.86
N ALA A 100 5.07 7.51 1.64
CA ALA A 100 4.68 7.94 2.98
C ALA A 100 4.40 6.73 3.88
N LEU A 101 4.78 6.87 5.15
CA LEU A 101 4.48 5.97 6.25
C LEU A 101 4.41 6.83 7.50
N SER A 102 3.35 6.71 8.29
CA SER A 102 3.24 7.37 9.58
C SER A 102 2.49 6.50 10.57
N LEU A 103 3.22 5.90 11.50
CA LEU A 103 2.65 5.03 12.53
C LEU A 103 2.94 5.60 13.90
N ARG A 104 2.05 5.35 14.85
CA ARG A 104 2.29 5.67 16.27
C ARG A 104 1.94 4.52 17.19
N SER A 105 2.63 4.44 18.31
CA SER A 105 2.39 3.43 19.35
C SER A 105 0.97 3.55 19.89
N VAL A 106 0.28 2.42 20.05
CA VAL A 106 -1.07 2.36 20.64
C VAL A 106 -1.09 2.87 22.09
N ALA A 107 -0.01 2.59 22.82
CA ALA A 107 0.19 3.03 24.19
C ALA A 107 1.69 3.30 24.41
N PRO A 108 2.04 4.17 25.37
CA PRO A 108 3.44 4.36 25.71
C PRO A 108 4.05 3.08 26.27
N ILE A 109 5.34 2.88 26.01
CA ILE A 109 6.09 1.69 26.41
C ILE A 109 7.12 2.02 27.49
N ASP A 110 7.34 1.08 28.42
CA ASP A 110 8.34 1.21 29.48
C ASP A 110 9.70 0.69 29.01
N ILE A 111 10.69 1.59 28.96
CA ILE A 111 12.09 1.27 28.70
C ILE A 111 12.91 1.65 29.91
N GLY A 112 13.18 0.67 30.78
CA GLY A 112 14.05 0.86 31.94
C GLY A 112 13.47 1.78 33.03
N GLY A 113 12.15 1.80 33.20
CA GLY A 113 11.42 2.60 34.18
C GLY A 113 10.96 3.97 33.66
N ALA A 114 11.17 4.25 32.38
CA ALA A 114 10.75 5.49 31.72
C ALA A 114 9.78 5.18 30.57
N MET A 115 8.69 5.94 30.49
CA MET A 115 7.65 5.74 29.47
C MET A 115 7.95 6.55 28.21
N PHE A 116 7.79 5.93 27.04
CA PHE A 116 7.99 6.58 25.74
C PHE A 116 6.79 6.37 24.82
N ASN A 117 6.39 7.41 24.10
CA ASN A 117 5.62 7.28 22.86
C ASN A 117 6.60 6.91 21.74
N VAL A 118 6.13 6.14 20.76
CA VAL A 118 6.94 5.74 19.60
C VAL A 118 6.20 6.13 18.32
N ASP A 119 6.88 6.86 17.45
CA ASP A 119 6.40 7.22 16.12
C ASP A 119 7.33 6.58 15.08
N ILE A 120 6.80 6.09 13.96
CA ILE A 120 7.58 5.56 12.84
C ILE A 120 7.24 6.35 11.59
N ASP A 121 8.28 6.92 10.97
CA ASP A 121 8.22 7.59 9.68
C ASP A 121 9.32 7.08 8.74
N LEU A 122 9.22 7.36 7.45
CA LEU A 122 10.27 7.01 6.48
C LEU A 122 11.57 7.78 6.76
N ASP A 123 12.72 7.14 6.51
CA ASP A 123 14.00 7.85 6.47
C ASP A 123 14.01 8.74 5.21
N PRO A 124 14.01 10.08 5.34
CA PRO A 124 13.97 10.97 4.17
C PRO A 124 15.26 10.93 3.34
N ALA A 125 16.34 10.33 3.86
CA ALA A 125 17.62 10.23 3.16
C ALA A 125 17.70 9.00 2.24
N ILE A 126 16.84 7.99 2.42
CA ILE A 126 16.91 6.72 1.69
C ILE A 126 15.51 6.34 1.17
N ALA A 127 15.37 6.29 -0.14
CA ALA A 127 14.10 5.90 -0.76
C ALA A 127 13.77 4.42 -0.48
N SER A 128 12.54 4.17 -0.05
CA SER A 128 12.01 2.83 0.20
C SER A 128 11.41 2.25 -1.09
N VAL A 129 12.25 1.58 -1.90
CA VAL A 129 11.91 1.13 -3.25
C VAL A 129 11.72 -0.38 -3.34
N GLY A 130 11.02 -0.81 -4.38
CA GLY A 130 10.65 -2.20 -4.58
C GLY A 130 10.10 -2.49 -5.97
N THR A 131 9.58 -3.69 -6.14
CA THR A 131 8.89 -4.11 -7.35
C THR A 131 7.54 -4.75 -7.03
N MET A 132 6.65 -4.68 -7.99
CA MET A 132 5.34 -5.33 -7.97
C MET A 132 5.14 -6.06 -9.29
N THR A 133 4.89 -7.35 -9.22
CA THR A 133 4.55 -8.18 -10.37
C THR A 133 3.05 -8.43 -10.36
N LEU A 134 2.34 -7.83 -11.31
CA LEU A 134 0.91 -8.04 -11.49
C LEU A 134 0.68 -9.10 -12.55
N ARG A 135 -0.27 -10.00 -12.27
CA ARG A 135 -0.74 -11.05 -13.18
C ARG A 135 -2.19 -10.75 -13.50
N HIS A 136 -2.51 -10.58 -14.78
CA HIS A 136 -3.88 -10.49 -15.27
C HIS A 136 -4.34 -11.91 -15.59
N GLU A 137 -5.17 -12.49 -14.73
CA GLU A 137 -5.56 -13.90 -14.76
C GLU A 137 -7.01 -14.10 -15.17
N TRP A 138 -7.85 -13.08 -14.96
CA TRP A 138 -9.28 -13.12 -15.18
C TRP A 138 -9.74 -11.98 -16.06
N ASN A 139 -10.86 -12.19 -16.75
CA ASN A 139 -11.44 -11.14 -17.57
C ASN A 139 -11.94 -9.95 -16.72
N ASP A 140 -12.09 -8.79 -17.38
CA ASP A 140 -12.48 -7.55 -16.71
C ASP A 140 -13.97 -7.51 -16.31
N ALA A 141 -14.73 -8.57 -16.60
CA ALA A 141 -16.12 -8.70 -16.19
C ALA A 141 -16.26 -9.16 -14.72
N GLY A 142 -15.17 -9.67 -14.13
CA GLY A 142 -15.13 -10.15 -12.74
C GLY A 142 -14.89 -9.05 -11.71
N GLN A 143 -15.03 -9.43 -10.45
CA GLN A 143 -14.64 -8.58 -9.32
C GLN A 143 -13.12 -8.43 -9.22
N PHE A 144 -12.35 -9.44 -9.60
CA PHE A 144 -10.89 -9.39 -9.59
C PHE A 144 -10.38 -9.65 -10.99
N GLN A 145 -9.23 -9.06 -11.31
CA GLN A 145 -8.58 -9.25 -12.61
C GLN A 145 -7.33 -10.12 -12.52
N GLY A 146 -6.79 -10.34 -11.32
CA GLY A 146 -5.79 -11.36 -11.09
C GLY A 146 -5.13 -11.23 -9.73
N THR A 147 -3.87 -11.62 -9.69
CA THR A 147 -3.04 -11.58 -8.49
C THR A 147 -1.81 -10.70 -8.69
N PHE A 148 -1.18 -10.27 -7.61
CA PHE A 148 0.14 -9.67 -7.66
C PHE A 148 1.02 -10.20 -6.53
N ASP A 149 2.32 -10.08 -6.77
CA ASP A 149 3.35 -10.18 -5.75
C ASP A 149 4.04 -8.82 -5.65
N SER A 150 4.48 -8.44 -4.47
CA SER A 150 5.28 -7.23 -4.27
C SER A 150 6.40 -7.47 -3.28
N MET A 151 7.48 -6.71 -3.43
CA MET A 151 8.58 -6.67 -2.47
C MET A 151 9.09 -5.23 -2.39
N LEU A 152 9.07 -4.64 -1.20
CA LEU A 152 9.60 -3.32 -0.86
C LEU A 152 10.72 -3.49 0.16
N THR A 153 11.83 -2.79 -0.04
CA THR A 153 12.81 -2.59 1.04
C THR A 153 12.51 -1.25 1.70
N ILE A 154 12.13 -1.29 2.97
CA ILE A 154 11.75 -0.12 3.76
C ILE A 154 12.95 0.37 4.58
N PHE A 155 13.12 1.69 4.55
CA PHE A 155 14.02 2.46 5.39
C PHE A 155 13.16 3.45 6.17
N ALA A 156 13.15 3.30 7.48
CA ALA A 156 12.32 4.10 8.38
C ALA A 156 13.07 4.39 9.67
N ASP A 157 12.62 5.39 10.41
CA ASP A 157 13.11 5.71 11.74
C ASP A 157 11.98 5.55 12.75
N ALA A 158 12.28 4.86 13.86
CA ALA A 158 11.40 4.87 15.03
C ALA A 158 11.88 5.90 16.04
N LEU A 159 11.12 6.99 16.23
CA LEU A 159 11.40 8.03 17.20
C LEU A 159 10.72 7.72 18.54
N PHE A 160 11.53 7.59 19.59
CA PHE A 160 11.07 7.38 20.95
C PHE A 160 11.08 8.72 21.69
N THR A 161 9.91 9.17 22.14
CA THR A 161 9.74 10.46 22.84
C THR A 161 9.24 10.24 24.26
N PRO A 162 9.92 10.78 25.31
CA PRO A 162 9.46 10.63 26.69
C PRO A 162 8.03 11.13 26.90
N VAL A 163 7.22 10.34 27.61
CA VAL A 163 5.87 10.77 28.02
C VAL A 163 6.00 11.95 28.98
N GLY A 164 5.27 13.04 28.69
CA GLY A 164 5.38 14.30 29.43
C GLY A 164 6.45 15.26 28.89
N GLY A 165 7.19 14.86 27.85
CA GLY A 165 8.24 15.64 27.21
C GLY A 165 9.56 15.68 28.01
N GLY A 166 10.47 16.54 27.56
CA GLY A 166 11.80 16.70 28.18
C GLY A 166 12.94 16.05 27.39
N PRO A 167 14.17 16.12 27.89
CA PRO A 167 15.33 15.53 27.23
C PRO A 167 15.27 14.00 27.29
N GLY A 168 15.84 13.33 26.29
CA GLY A 168 15.96 11.87 26.29
C GLY A 168 15.29 11.17 25.10
N SER A 169 14.77 11.92 24.13
CA SER A 169 14.35 11.32 22.86
C SER A 169 15.53 10.66 22.14
N PHE A 170 15.25 9.56 21.44
CA PHE A 170 16.23 8.87 20.62
C PHE A 170 15.54 8.19 19.44
N ALA A 171 16.30 7.97 18.37
CA ALA A 171 15.82 7.25 17.20
C ALA A 171 16.47 5.87 17.10
N VAL A 172 15.71 4.92 16.56
CA VAL A 172 16.19 3.61 16.13
C VAL A 172 15.98 3.49 14.63
N ASP A 173 17.08 3.43 13.88
CA ASP A 173 17.08 3.18 12.45
C ASP A 173 16.48 1.78 12.15
N ILE A 174 15.46 1.72 11.30
CA ILE A 174 14.84 0.50 10.76
C ILE A 174 15.39 0.32 9.34
N ASP A 175 16.54 -0.33 9.26
CA ASP A 175 17.27 -0.50 8.00
C ASP A 175 16.94 -1.83 7.31
N ASN A 176 16.50 -1.77 6.05
CA ASN A 176 16.25 -2.95 5.20
C ASN A 176 15.10 -3.86 5.70
N LEU A 177 13.98 -3.28 6.13
CA LEU A 177 12.77 -4.05 6.41
C LEU A 177 12.15 -4.47 5.08
N ALA A 178 12.20 -5.77 4.75
CA ALA A 178 11.63 -6.28 3.52
C ALA A 178 10.13 -6.52 3.71
N LEU A 179 9.27 -5.69 3.12
CA LEU A 179 7.81 -5.81 3.12
C LEU A 179 7.35 -6.53 1.84
N SER A 180 6.65 -7.65 1.94
CA SER A 180 6.26 -8.45 0.77
C SER A 180 4.83 -8.95 0.78
N SER A 181 4.25 -9.02 -0.41
CA SER A 181 2.94 -9.61 -0.68
C SER A 181 3.09 -10.71 -1.71
N THR A 182 2.36 -11.80 -1.57
CA THR A 182 2.36 -12.90 -2.55
C THR A 182 0.94 -13.31 -2.89
N ASN A 183 0.71 -13.59 -4.17
CA ASN A 183 -0.54 -14.11 -4.71
C ASN A 183 -1.80 -13.34 -4.25
N THR A 184 -1.68 -12.03 -4.08
CA THR A 184 -2.74 -11.20 -3.52
C THR A 184 -3.63 -10.65 -4.62
N LEU A 185 -4.94 -10.67 -4.39
CA LEU A 185 -5.93 -10.25 -5.38
C LEU A 185 -5.82 -8.75 -5.70
N TRP A 186 -5.94 -8.39 -6.98
CA TRP A 186 -6.11 -7.00 -7.42
C TRP A 186 -7.29 -6.86 -8.38
N ALA A 187 -7.76 -5.62 -8.51
CA ALA A 187 -8.80 -5.27 -9.46
C ALA A 187 -8.63 -3.86 -10.04
N HIS A 188 -9.14 -3.62 -11.26
CA HIS A 188 -9.13 -2.33 -11.93
C HIS A 188 -9.90 -1.26 -11.16
N HIS A 189 -11.03 -1.66 -10.57
CA HIS A 189 -11.91 -0.77 -9.85
C HIS A 189 -11.83 -1.10 -8.36
N PRO A 190 -11.64 -0.10 -7.48
CA PRO A 190 -11.79 -0.33 -6.06
C PRO A 190 -13.23 -0.73 -5.76
N PHE A 191 -13.43 -1.91 -5.19
CA PHE A 191 -14.74 -2.32 -4.70
C PHE A 191 -14.92 -1.79 -3.27
N PHE A 192 -16.00 -1.04 -3.04
CA PHE A 192 -16.35 -0.59 -1.69
C PHE A 192 -16.54 -1.79 -0.76
N GLY A 193 -15.84 -1.80 0.38
CA GLY A 193 -16.13 -2.67 1.51
C GLY A 193 -15.42 -4.03 1.56
N PHE A 194 -14.33 -4.23 0.81
CA PHE A 194 -13.51 -5.43 0.97
C PHE A 194 -12.48 -5.28 2.09
N TYR A 195 -12.72 -6.01 3.18
CA TYR A 195 -11.70 -6.38 4.15
C TYR A 195 -10.87 -7.49 3.51
N PHE A 196 -9.62 -7.24 3.16
CA PHE A 196 -8.73 -8.33 2.78
C PHE A 196 -8.33 -9.05 4.07
N PRO A 197 -8.75 -10.30 4.29
CA PRO A 197 -8.31 -11.04 5.44
C PRO A 197 -6.80 -11.22 5.30
N GLN A 198 -6.08 -10.60 6.23
CA GLN A 198 -4.84 -11.07 6.83
C GLN A 198 -3.91 -11.84 5.88
N VAL A 199 -2.81 -11.22 5.47
CA VAL A 199 -1.67 -11.97 4.92
C VAL A 199 -1.16 -12.90 6.03
N GLU A 200 -1.42 -14.20 5.88
CA GLU A 200 -0.88 -15.25 6.75
C GLU A 200 0.56 -15.55 6.31
N GLU A 201 1.51 -15.41 7.22
CA GLU A 201 2.87 -15.89 6.98
C GLU A 201 3.53 -16.52 8.22
N SER A 202 4.45 -17.44 7.96
CA SER A 202 5.12 -18.33 8.91
C SER A 202 6.63 -18.28 8.69
N HIS A 203 7.38 -17.66 9.62
CA HIS A 203 8.85 -17.70 9.69
C HIS A 203 9.38 -17.04 10.99
N PRO A 204 10.67 -17.22 11.35
CA PRO A 204 11.19 -16.83 12.66
C PRO A 204 11.55 -15.32 12.77
N GLY A 205 10.53 -14.45 12.71
CA GLY A 205 10.47 -13.14 13.40
C GLY A 205 10.71 -11.83 12.61
N VAL A 206 10.17 -10.64 12.99
CA VAL A 206 8.98 -10.34 13.84
C VAL A 206 8.51 -8.86 13.56
N GLY A 207 7.52 -8.70 12.70
CA GLY A 207 6.69 -7.49 12.55
C GLY A 207 5.51 -7.80 11.65
N VAL A 208 4.33 -7.24 11.92
CA VAL A 208 3.15 -7.37 11.03
C VAL A 208 2.67 -5.96 10.72
N HIS A 209 2.56 -5.63 9.44
CA HIS A 209 1.84 -4.47 8.96
C HIS A 209 0.55 -4.95 8.30
N THR A 210 -0.57 -4.69 8.95
CA THR A 210 -1.90 -4.91 8.37
C THR A 210 -2.42 -3.59 7.86
N GLY A 211 -2.93 -3.56 6.63
CA GLY A 211 -3.52 -2.36 6.06
C GLY A 211 -4.75 -2.69 5.24
N THR A 212 -5.70 -1.77 5.20
CA THR A 212 -6.79 -1.76 4.23
C THR A 212 -6.58 -0.63 3.23
N ILE A 213 -7.00 -0.84 1.99
CA ILE A 213 -6.92 0.19 0.97
C ILE A 213 -8.08 1.15 1.15
N ILE A 214 -7.79 2.46 1.13
CA ILE A 214 -8.82 3.48 1.00
C ILE A 214 -9.09 3.67 -0.48
N PRO A 215 -10.32 3.43 -0.97
CA PRO A 215 -10.61 3.48 -2.39
C PRO A 215 -10.37 4.89 -2.96
N THR A 216 -9.32 5.04 -3.75
CA THR A 216 -9.11 6.16 -4.69
C THR A 216 -9.60 5.78 -6.08
N GLN A 217 -9.80 6.74 -6.98
CA GLN A 217 -10.13 6.39 -8.37
C GLN A 217 -8.90 5.76 -9.04
N GLY A 218 -8.87 4.42 -9.14
CA GLY A 218 -7.92 3.67 -9.95
C GLY A 218 -7.15 2.60 -9.17
N VAL A 219 -7.56 1.35 -9.34
CA VAL A 219 -6.86 0.11 -8.92
C VAL A 219 -6.67 -0.05 -7.40
N ALA A 220 -6.92 -1.25 -6.88
CA ALA A 220 -6.71 -1.61 -5.48
C ALA A 220 -5.59 -2.66 -5.37
N VAL A 221 -4.48 -2.33 -4.68
CA VAL A 221 -3.35 -3.22 -4.38
C VAL A 221 -3.08 -3.28 -2.86
N VAL A 222 -3.09 -4.48 -2.27
CA VAL A 222 -2.86 -4.71 -0.82
C VAL A 222 -1.41 -5.13 -0.53
N ILE A 223 -0.64 -4.26 0.11
CA ILE A 223 0.79 -4.55 0.34
C ILE A 223 0.98 -5.17 1.72
N GLY A 224 1.57 -6.37 1.74
CA GLY A 224 1.69 -7.28 2.88
C GLY A 224 3.04 -7.23 3.62
N VAL A 225 3.05 -7.88 4.79
CA VAL A 225 3.99 -7.96 5.94
C VAL A 225 5.50 -8.08 5.63
N GLY A 226 6.34 -7.64 6.59
CA GLY A 226 7.80 -7.61 6.40
C GLY A 226 8.68 -8.35 7.41
N ALA A 227 9.82 -8.82 6.92
CA ALA A 227 10.90 -9.48 7.66
C ALA A 227 12.16 -8.59 7.71
N LEU A 228 12.85 -8.56 8.85
CA LEU A 228 13.99 -7.68 9.09
C LEU A 228 15.15 -8.40 9.78
N THR A 229 16.38 -8.08 9.35
CA THR A 229 17.61 -8.32 10.12
C THR A 229 18.08 -6.99 10.72
N ILE A 230 17.90 -6.81 12.04
CA ILE A 230 18.22 -5.53 12.70
C ILE A 230 19.74 -5.38 12.88
N ALA A 231 20.31 -4.33 12.31
CA ALA A 231 21.55 -3.72 12.79
C ALA A 231 21.19 -2.47 13.62
N THR A 232 21.15 -2.59 14.95
CA THR A 232 20.74 -1.46 15.80
C THR A 232 21.84 -0.40 15.82
N ARG A 233 21.60 0.76 15.22
CA ARG A 233 22.39 1.97 15.44
C ARG A 233 21.53 3.00 16.16
N ARG A 234 21.89 3.33 17.40
CA ARG A 234 21.23 4.42 18.13
C ARG A 234 21.79 5.75 17.67
N ARG A 235 20.94 6.64 17.15
CA ARG A 235 21.27 8.06 16.98
C ARG A 235 20.64 8.85 18.12
N ARG A 236 21.41 9.79 18.69
CA ARG A 236 20.85 10.79 19.59
C ARG A 236 20.18 11.85 18.70
N ALA A 237 18.90 12.09 18.95
CA ALA A 237 18.17 13.21 18.39
C ALA A 237 18.68 14.53 18.99
#